data_AF-A0A227KEI4-F1
#
_entry.id   AF-A0A227KEI4-F1
#
_cell.length_a   1.000
_cell.length_b   1.000
_cell.length_c   1.000
_cell.angle_alpha   90.00
_cell.angle_beta   90.00
_cell.angle_gamma   90.00
#
_symmetry.space_group_name_H-M   'P 1'
#
loop_
_entity.id
_entity.type
_entity.pdbx_description
1 polymer ?
#
loop_
_entity_poly.entity_id
_entity_poly.type
_entity_poly.pdbx_seq_one_letter_code
_entity_poly.pdbx_strand_id
1 'polypeptide(L)'
;MSDEKKYDAEWSVATLTDALEALQDLIAEIEDSPEEVKEILDEGIINVYAKLNYAYHSAEDGPEALMQMSDDDIISFPPVLPMYGTPALCPEKQRNN
;
A
#
# COMPACT_ATOMS: atom_id res chain seq x y z
N MET A 1 16.63 -7.82 28.34
CA MET A 1 15.17 -7.67 28.34
C MET A 1 14.73 -7.93 26.91
N SER A 2 13.68 -8.72 26.71
CA SER A 2 13.11 -8.91 25.37
C SER A 2 12.46 -7.60 24.95
N ASP A 3 13.08 -6.87 24.03
CA ASP A 3 12.42 -5.80 23.27
C ASP A 3 11.35 -6.47 22.40
N GLU A 4 10.23 -6.82 23.02
CA GLU A 4 9.00 -7.17 22.31
C GLU A 4 8.57 -5.87 21.62
N LYS A 5 8.94 -5.73 20.35
CA LYS A 5 8.51 -4.63 19.49
C LYS A 5 7.00 -4.58 19.54
N LYS A 6 6.48 -3.62 20.29
CA LYS A 6 5.08 -3.55 20.63
C LYS A 6 4.40 -2.72 19.55
N TYR A 7 3.85 -3.41 18.55
CA TYR A 7 2.97 -2.80 17.57
C TYR A 7 1.94 -1.92 18.28
N ASP A 8 1.87 -0.65 17.88
CA ASP A 8 0.91 0.28 18.46
C ASP A 8 -0.45 0.05 17.79
N ALA A 9 -1.39 -0.49 18.58
CA ALA A 9 -2.73 -0.82 18.10
C ALA A 9 -3.56 0.43 17.78
N GLU A 10 -3.42 1.51 18.57
CA GLU A 10 -4.17 2.75 18.33
C GLU A 10 -3.65 3.44 17.07
N TRP A 11 -2.33 3.46 16.89
CA TRP A 11 -1.69 3.94 15.68
C TRP A 11 -2.10 3.14 14.45
N SER A 12 -2.00 1.80 14.52
CA SER A 12 -2.39 0.92 13.43
C SER A 12 -3.84 1.13 13.02
N VAL A 13 -4.75 1.29 14.00
CA VAL A 13 -6.16 1.59 13.73
C VAL A 13 -6.31 2.97 13.09
N ALA A 14 -5.61 4.00 13.56
CA ALA A 14 -5.68 5.34 12.98
C ALA A 14 -5.21 5.35 11.51
N THR A 15 -4.06 4.73 11.22
CA THR A 15 -3.51 4.68 9.85
C THR A 15 -4.33 3.80 8.91
N LEU A 16 -4.91 2.70 9.41
CA LEU A 16 -5.81 1.86 8.61
C LEU A 16 -7.17 2.54 8.38
N THR A 17 -7.63 3.38 9.31
CA THR A 17 -8.84 4.18 9.12
C THR A 17 -8.62 5.23 8.02
N ASP A 18 -7.46 5.90 8.00
CA ASP A 18 -7.10 6.82 6.91
C ASP A 18 -7.03 6.11 5.54
N ALA A 19 -6.50 4.89 5.49
CA ALA A 19 -6.53 4.06 4.27
C ALA A 19 -7.96 3.65 3.86
N LEU A 20 -8.83 3.39 4.85
CA LEU A 20 -10.24 3.07 4.61
C LEU A 20 -10.99 4.28 4.04
N GLU A 21 -10.77 5.48 4.58
CA GLU A 21 -11.38 6.73 4.08
C GLU A 21 -11.01 6.95 2.61
N ALA A 22 -9.73 6.81 2.25
CA ALA A 22 -9.29 6.91 0.86
C ALA A 22 -9.92 5.86 -0.07
N LEU A 23 -10.13 4.64 0.44
CA LEU A 23 -10.82 3.59 -0.31
C LEU A 23 -12.31 3.89 -0.48
N GLN A 24 -12.96 4.45 0.55
CA GLN A 24 -14.36 4.85 0.49
C GLN A 24 -14.57 5.98 -0.51
N ASP A 25 -13.68 6.97 -0.54
CA ASP A 25 -13.70 8.05 -1.52
C ASP A 25 -13.56 7.50 -2.95
N LEU A 26 -12.60 6.58 -3.16
CA LEU A 26 -12.41 5.92 -4.46
C LEU A 26 -13.63 5.13 -4.91
N ILE A 27 -14.29 4.41 -3.99
CA ILE A 27 -15.53 3.69 -4.31
C ILE A 27 -16.61 4.69 -4.71
N ALA A 28 -16.76 5.79 -3.99
CA ALA A 28 -17.76 6.81 -4.30
C ALA A 28 -17.52 7.45 -5.68
N GLU A 29 -16.27 7.71 -6.06
CA GLU A 29 -15.92 8.21 -7.40
C GLU A 29 -16.28 7.20 -8.50
N ILE A 30 -16.01 5.91 -8.28
CA ILE A 30 -16.38 4.85 -9.24
C ILE A 30 -17.91 4.70 -9.34
N GLU A 31 -18.63 4.85 -8.24
CA GLU A 31 -20.10 4.81 -8.23
C GLU A 31 -20.73 6.02 -8.94
N ASP A 32 -20.10 7.19 -8.83
CA ASP A 32 -20.54 8.41 -9.53
C ASP A 32 -20.23 8.36 -11.03
N SER A 33 -19.07 7.81 -11.41
CA SER A 33 -18.57 7.78 -12.79
C SER A 33 -18.09 6.38 -13.22
N PRO A 34 -19.01 5.40 -13.39
CA PRO A 34 -18.64 4.01 -13.68
C PRO A 34 -18.01 3.81 -15.07
N GLU A 35 -18.24 4.70 -16.03
CA GLU A 35 -17.57 4.68 -17.34
C GLU A 35 -16.07 4.97 -17.26
N GLU A 36 -15.62 5.75 -16.27
CA GLU A 36 -14.23 6.18 -16.08
C GLU A 36 -13.48 5.30 -15.07
N VAL A 37 -14.07 4.16 -14.67
CA VAL A 37 -13.54 3.25 -13.64
C VAL A 37 -12.06 2.91 -13.83
N LYS A 38 -11.58 2.81 -15.07
CA LYS A 38 -10.17 2.49 -15.33
C LYS A 38 -9.25 3.64 -14.93
N GLU A 39 -9.57 4.87 -15.32
CA GLU A 39 -8.76 6.05 -15.00
C GLU A 39 -8.85 6.37 -13.51
N ILE A 40 -10.07 6.35 -12.95
CA ILE A 40 -10.31 6.54 -11.52
C ILE A 40 -9.53 5.50 -10.69
N LEU A 41 -9.54 4.24 -11.11
CA LEU A 41 -8.82 3.19 -10.41
C LEU A 41 -7.30 3.34 -10.56
N ASP A 42 -6.77 3.60 -11.77
CA ASP A 42 -5.33 3.76 -12.00
C ASP A 42 -4.74 4.92 -11.18
N GLU A 43 -5.50 6.01 -10.99
CA GLU A 43 -5.07 7.16 -10.20
C GLU A 43 -5.32 6.98 -8.69
N GLY A 44 -6.52 6.59 -8.30
CA GLY A 44 -6.94 6.55 -6.90
C GLY A 44 -6.39 5.36 -6.12
N ILE A 45 -6.13 4.22 -6.77
CA ILE A 45 -5.62 3.04 -6.07
C ILE A 45 -4.19 3.24 -5.56
N ILE A 46 -3.39 4.10 -6.21
CA ILE A 46 -2.03 4.42 -5.79
C ILE A 46 -2.06 5.08 -4.41
N ASN A 47 -3.01 5.98 -4.17
CA ASN A 47 -3.19 6.65 -2.88
C ASN A 47 -3.59 5.66 -1.77
N VAL A 48 -4.50 4.72 -2.07
CA VAL A 48 -4.89 3.67 -1.12
C VAL A 48 -3.70 2.77 -0.78
N TYR A 49 -2.91 2.35 -1.78
CA TYR A 49 -1.72 1.55 -1.54
C TYR A 49 -0.67 2.29 -0.72
N ALA A 50 -0.45 3.57 -1.00
CA ALA A 50 0.50 4.38 -0.23
C ALA A 50 0.12 4.42 1.25
N LYS A 51 -1.17 4.64 1.58
CA LYS A 51 -1.67 4.66 2.95
C LYS A 51 -1.60 3.29 3.63
N LEU A 52 -1.91 2.22 2.92
CA LEU A 52 -1.78 0.85 3.44
C LEU A 52 -0.33 0.48 3.74
N ASN A 53 0.59 0.82 2.83
CA ASN A 53 2.01 0.57 3.01
C ASN A 53 2.58 1.42 4.15
N TYR A 54 2.14 2.68 4.27
CA TYR A 54 2.46 3.54 5.40
C TYR A 54 1.99 2.94 6.72
N ALA A 55 0.75 2.45 6.80
CA ALA A 55 0.23 1.79 7.99
C ALA A 55 1.07 0.56 8.38
N TYR A 56 1.51 -0.22 7.38
CA TYR A 56 2.34 -1.41 7.60
C TYR A 56 3.75 -1.07 8.09
N HIS A 57 4.44 -0.14 7.42
CA HIS A 57 5.81 0.24 7.76
C HIS A 57 5.91 1.08 9.03
N SER A 58 4.88 1.86 9.37
CA SER A 58 4.81 2.63 10.61
C SER A 58 4.22 1.86 11.78
N ALA A 59 3.78 0.60 11.61
CA ALA A 59 3.15 -0.16 12.69
C ALA A 59 4.08 -0.43 13.88
N GLU A 60 5.41 -0.52 13.64
CA GLU A 60 6.42 -0.77 14.66
C GLU A 60 6.94 0.52 15.30
N ASP A 61 7.26 1.54 14.51
CA ASP A 61 7.91 2.78 14.97
C ASP A 61 6.92 3.97 15.11
N GLY A 62 5.65 3.77 14.77
CA GLY A 62 4.62 4.80 14.81
C GLY A 62 5.00 6.04 13.98
N PRO A 63 4.78 7.27 14.49
CA PRO A 63 5.17 8.49 13.79
C PRO A 63 6.71 8.63 13.66
N GLU A 64 7.51 7.90 14.43
CA GLU A 64 8.97 7.92 14.28
C GLU A 64 9.44 7.19 13.03
N ALA A 65 8.60 6.37 12.38
CA ALA A 65 8.92 5.76 11.09
C ALA A 65 9.28 6.81 10.02
N LEU A 66 8.59 7.95 10.02
CA LEU A 66 8.89 9.08 9.12
C LEU A 66 10.27 9.71 9.36
N MET A 67 10.88 9.47 10.52
CA MET A 67 12.25 9.92 10.81
C MET A 67 13.31 8.87 10.47
N GLN A 68 12.90 7.62 10.28
CA GLN A 68 13.78 6.47 10.04
C GLN A 68 13.87 6.10 8.55
N MET A 69 12.84 6.37 7.76
CA MET A 69 12.76 6.05 6.33
C MET A 69 12.22 7.20 5.48
N SER A 70 12.51 7.17 4.19
CA SER A 70 12.03 8.18 3.24
C SER A 70 10.54 7.99 2.92
N ASP A 71 9.88 9.05 2.46
CA ASP A 71 8.48 9.00 2.05
C ASP A 71 8.22 7.96 0.94
N ASP A 72 9.17 7.76 0.04
CA ASP A 72 9.07 6.72 -1.00
C ASP A 72 9.21 5.30 -0.41
N ASP A 73 10.10 5.10 0.55
CA ASP A 73 10.31 3.80 1.20
C ASP A 73 9.11 3.41 2.07
N ILE A 74 8.50 4.37 2.78
CA ILE A 74 7.38 4.10 3.69
C ILE A 74 6.08 3.77 2.94
N ILE A 75 5.90 4.29 1.72
CA ILE A 75 4.73 4.00 0.88
C ILE A 75 4.98 2.86 -0.12
N SER A 76 6.20 2.30 -0.16
CA SER A 76 6.55 1.21 -1.07
C SER A 76 5.87 -0.10 -0.68
N PHE A 77 5.64 -0.97 -1.67
CA PHE A 77 5.08 -2.30 -1.39
C PHE A 77 6.07 -3.14 -0.55
N PRO A 78 5.61 -3.78 0.55
CA PRO A 78 6.48 -4.58 1.38
C PRO A 78 6.97 -5.83 0.63
N PRO A 79 8.25 -6.21 0.77
CA PRO A 79 8.87 -7.31 0.02
C PRO A 79 8.31 -8.70 0.38
N VAL A 80 7.52 -8.80 1.46
CA VAL A 80 6.82 -10.02 1.89
C VAL A 80 5.63 -10.36 1.00
N LEU A 81 5.12 -9.39 0.21
CA LEU A 81 4.05 -9.67 -0.74
C LEU A 81 4.62 -10.39 -1.97
N PRO A 82 3.96 -11.47 -2.45
CA PRO A 82 4.44 -12.27 -3.58
C PRO A 82 4.48 -11.49 -4.91
N MET A 83 4.08 -10.21 -4.94
CA MET A 83 4.18 -9.33 -6.10
C MET A 83 5.64 -9.09 -6.54
N TYR A 84 6.63 -9.28 -5.66
CA TYR A 84 8.06 -9.26 -5.99
C TYR A 84 8.69 -10.66 -6.19
N GLY A 85 7.87 -11.69 -6.32
CA GLY A 85 8.31 -13.09 -6.28
C GLY A 85 7.60 -13.99 -7.29
N THR A 86 7.64 -13.66 -8.58
CA THR A 86 7.96 -14.64 -9.64
C THR A 86 8.21 -13.94 -10.98
N PRO A 87 9.37 -14.15 -11.62
CA PRO A 87 9.58 -13.76 -13.02
C PRO A 87 8.71 -14.58 -14.02
N ALA A 88 7.80 -15.44 -13.53
CA ALA A 88 7.11 -16.44 -14.33
C ALA A 88 5.87 -15.92 -15.09
N LEU A 89 5.50 -14.65 -14.95
CA LEU A 89 4.33 -14.07 -15.65
C LEU A 89 4.67 -13.05 -16.73
N CYS A 90 5.95 -12.81 -17.02
CA CYS A 90 6.32 -12.31 -18.33
C CYS A 90 6.28 -13.52 -19.29
N PRO A 91 5.35 -13.60 -20.25
CA PRO A 91 5.52 -14.55 -21.34
C PRO A 91 6.78 -14.10 -22.10
N GLU A 92 7.90 -14.73 -21.75
CA GLU A 92 9.13 -14.65 -22.51
C GLU A 92 8.74 -15.08 -23.92
N LYS A 93 8.75 -14.11 -24.82
CA LYS A 93 8.62 -14.32 -26.25
C LYS A 93 9.77 -15.25 -26.63
N GLN A 94 9.51 -16.56 -26.59
CA GLN A 94 10.37 -17.58 -27.15
C GLN A 94 10.39 -17.35 -28.65
N ARG A 95 11.24 -16.41 -29.06
CA ARG A 95 11.83 -16.34 -30.38
C ARG A 95 12.57 -17.66 -30.58
N ASN A 96 11.88 -18.56 -31.25
CA ASN A 96 12.39 -19.47 -32.26
C ASN A 96 13.82 -19.10 -32.72
N ASN A 97 14.78 -19.97 -32.39
CA ASN A 97 15.71 -20.57 -33.35
C ASN A 97 16.41 -21.80 -32.75
#